data_AF-A0AAV0IMG2-F1
#
_entry.id   AF-A0AAV0IMG2-F1
#
_cell.length_a   1.000
_cell.length_b   1.000
_cell.length_c   1.000
_cell.angle_alpha   90.00
_cell.angle_beta   90.00
_cell.angle_gamma   90.00
#
_symmetry.space_group_name_H-M   'P 1'
#
loop_
_entity.id
_entity.type
_entity.pdbx_description
1 polymer ?
#
loop_
_entity_poly.entity_id
_entity_poly.type
_entity_poly.pdbx_seq_one_letter_code
_entity_poly.pdbx_strand_id
1 'polypeptide(L)'
;MAASSTESFCERLSEKLAAMSKTKGVDIDVSVLEAQRLFGNLPSTPLVMVIDYYHNDYEEAEATTVTSLKHTYPRREFKDHGKLSNFVCDSRGFEELVRGLACRFSNRSSQHKILLNKTFFFQVVKEIFYSERGVGVKLEDGSTYRAKYVVVSVSIGVLQSNLIRFTPTLPMWKMNAISEFDMSVYTKIFLKFPYKFWPTGPGTEFSLYAHSRRGYYPFWQHLENEYPGSNILFVTITSEESRRVEKLSNEAVQREAMDVLRKMYGDRIPNPEQILVPRWSMDRLYKGSYSNWPNGYTKAKHDQLKARVGSVYFTGEHTNSRYLGYATGAYLAGWLPACPLYTI
;
A
#
# COMPACT_ATOMS: atom_id res chain seq x y z
N MET A 1 20.80 -12.37 13.61
CA MET A 1 21.46 -13.43 12.82
C MET A 1 20.47 -14.30 12.05
N ALA A 2 19.39 -14.83 12.67
CA ALA A 2 18.43 -15.71 11.97
C ALA A 2 17.52 -14.99 10.93
N ALA A 3 17.10 -13.75 11.20
CA ALA A 3 16.27 -12.99 10.24
C ALA A 3 17.06 -12.62 8.97
N SER A 4 18.28 -12.11 9.13
CA SER A 4 19.18 -11.79 8.00
C SER A 4 19.52 -13.03 7.16
N SER A 5 19.69 -14.21 7.77
CA SER A 5 19.93 -15.45 7.00
C SER A 5 18.69 -15.90 6.23
N THR A 6 17.49 -15.68 6.77
CA THR A 6 16.21 -16.01 6.11
C THR A 6 15.95 -15.09 4.92
N GLU A 7 16.16 -13.78 5.08
CA GLU A 7 16.07 -12.80 3.99
C GLU A 7 17.03 -13.15 2.85
N SER A 8 18.31 -13.37 3.14
CA SER A 8 19.29 -13.74 2.11
C SER A 8 18.96 -15.08 1.43
N PHE A 9 18.34 -16.03 2.14
CA PHE A 9 17.84 -17.25 1.51
C PHE A 9 16.67 -16.97 0.56
N CYS A 10 15.71 -16.16 0.99
CA CYS A 10 14.55 -15.76 0.18
C CYS A 10 15.00 -15.05 -1.11
N GLU A 11 15.96 -14.14 -1.03
CA GLU A 11 16.54 -13.48 -2.20
C GLU A 11 17.19 -14.48 -3.16
N ARG A 12 18.04 -15.38 -2.67
CA ARG A 12 18.70 -16.39 -3.52
C ARG A 12 17.70 -17.36 -4.16
N LEU A 13 16.66 -17.76 -3.42
CA LEU A 13 15.63 -18.64 -3.96
C LEU A 13 14.79 -17.92 -5.03
N SER A 14 14.40 -16.66 -4.77
CA SER A 14 13.72 -15.82 -5.75
C SER A 14 14.53 -15.69 -7.05
N GLU A 15 15.83 -15.41 -6.95
CA GLU A 15 16.72 -15.29 -8.12
C GLU A 15 16.79 -16.60 -8.92
N LYS A 16 16.82 -17.76 -8.24
CA LYS A 16 16.77 -19.08 -8.90
C LYS A 16 15.43 -19.30 -9.62
N LEU A 17 14.31 -18.97 -8.99
CA LEU A 17 12.97 -19.10 -9.61
C LEU A 17 12.85 -18.21 -10.85
N ALA A 18 13.30 -16.95 -10.75
CA ALA A 18 13.31 -16.02 -11.87
C ALA A 18 14.21 -16.50 -13.03
N ALA A 19 15.37 -17.09 -12.74
CA ALA A 19 16.25 -17.68 -13.76
C ALA A 19 15.62 -18.91 -14.45
N MET A 20 14.91 -19.77 -13.70
CA MET A 20 14.20 -20.92 -14.26
C MET A 20 13.06 -20.50 -15.18
N SER A 21 12.30 -19.47 -14.81
CA SER A 21 11.23 -18.90 -15.67
C SER A 21 11.78 -18.45 -17.03
N LYS A 22 12.93 -17.78 -17.04
CA LYS A 22 13.60 -17.35 -18.29
C LYS A 22 14.16 -18.49 -19.14
N THR A 23 14.74 -19.51 -18.51
CA THR A 23 15.50 -20.56 -19.21
C THR A 23 14.64 -21.75 -19.63
N LYS A 24 13.60 -22.07 -18.85
CA LYS A 24 12.73 -23.24 -19.09
C LYS A 24 11.32 -22.87 -19.52
N GLY A 25 10.97 -21.58 -19.54
CA GLY A 25 9.62 -21.12 -19.88
C GLY A 25 8.55 -21.48 -18.84
N VAL A 26 8.94 -21.92 -17.64
CA VAL A 26 8.01 -22.29 -16.55
C VAL A 26 7.99 -21.17 -15.51
N ASP A 27 6.88 -20.44 -15.44
CA ASP A 27 6.73 -19.32 -14.50
C ASP A 27 6.35 -19.79 -13.09
N ILE A 28 7.30 -20.46 -12.43
CA ILE A 28 7.13 -20.94 -11.04
C ILE A 28 7.25 -19.76 -10.08
N ASP A 29 6.39 -19.74 -9.08
CA ASP A 29 6.44 -18.85 -7.92
C ASP A 29 6.02 -19.62 -6.66
N VAL A 30 6.42 -19.12 -5.51
CA VAL A 30 6.04 -19.66 -4.20
C VAL A 30 5.73 -18.50 -3.26
N SER A 31 4.99 -18.77 -2.19
CA SER A 31 4.78 -17.78 -1.13
C SER A 31 6.06 -17.53 -0.33
N VAL A 32 6.17 -16.38 0.33
CA VAL A 32 7.27 -16.11 1.27
C VAL A 32 7.30 -17.15 2.40
N LEU A 33 6.14 -17.58 2.91
CA LEU A 33 6.07 -18.62 3.94
C LEU A 33 6.60 -19.97 3.45
N GLU A 34 6.32 -20.33 2.19
CA GLU A 34 6.83 -21.56 1.60
C GLU A 34 8.35 -21.52 1.46
N ALA A 35 8.92 -20.38 1.08
CA ALA A 35 10.37 -20.18 1.11
C ALA A 35 10.96 -20.37 2.51
N GLN A 36 10.32 -19.79 3.53
CA GLN A 36 10.73 -19.95 4.93
C GLN A 36 10.65 -21.40 5.41
N ARG A 37 9.63 -22.15 4.95
CA ARG A 37 9.50 -23.59 5.20
C ARG A 37 10.65 -24.37 4.58
N LEU A 38 11.00 -24.08 3.32
CA LEU A 38 12.13 -24.72 2.63
C LEU A 38 13.47 -24.42 3.29
N PHE A 39 13.61 -23.25 3.93
CA PHE A 39 14.78 -22.91 4.74
C PHE A 39 14.81 -23.62 6.11
N GLY A 40 13.67 -24.12 6.59
CA GLY A 40 13.53 -24.73 7.92
C GLY A 40 13.30 -23.73 9.05
N ASN A 41 12.85 -22.50 8.75
CA ASN A 41 12.61 -21.45 9.75
C ASN A 41 11.16 -20.95 9.71
N LEU A 42 10.22 -21.79 10.14
CA LEU A 42 8.81 -21.39 10.24
C LEU A 42 8.56 -20.56 11.51
N PRO A 43 7.83 -19.43 11.40
CA PRO A 43 7.46 -18.62 12.56
C PRO A 43 6.41 -19.32 13.42
N SER A 44 6.86 -20.03 14.45
CA SER A 44 6.02 -20.92 15.28
C SER A 44 5.83 -20.45 16.73
N THR A 45 6.68 -19.55 17.24
CA THR A 45 6.53 -18.97 18.58
C THR A 45 6.12 -17.50 18.49
N PRO A 46 5.47 -16.91 19.52
CA PRO A 46 5.10 -15.49 19.53
C PRO A 46 6.23 -14.54 19.16
N LEU A 47 7.44 -14.81 19.66
CA LEU A 47 8.62 -14.01 19.37
C LEU A 47 9.05 -14.12 17.90
N VAL A 48 9.09 -15.33 17.35
CA VAL A 48 9.50 -15.53 15.95
C VAL A 48 8.42 -14.98 15.00
N MET A 49 7.13 -15.11 15.36
CA MET A 49 6.02 -14.54 14.60
C MET A 49 6.08 -13.00 14.52
N VAL A 50 6.40 -12.30 15.61
CA VAL A 50 6.48 -10.83 15.56
C VAL A 50 7.73 -10.34 14.83
N ILE A 51 8.84 -11.07 14.92
CA ILE A 51 10.05 -10.79 14.11
C ILE A 51 9.74 -10.99 12.62
N ASP A 52 9.07 -12.09 12.27
CA ASP A 52 8.64 -12.35 10.90
C ASP A 52 7.66 -11.28 10.38
N TYR A 53 6.69 -10.89 11.21
CA TYR A 53 5.76 -9.79 10.89
C TYR A 53 6.51 -8.49 10.59
N TYR A 54 7.49 -8.12 11.42
CA TYR A 54 8.29 -6.90 11.22
C TYR A 54 9.05 -6.91 9.89
N HIS A 55 9.55 -8.08 9.46
CA HIS A 55 10.32 -8.18 8.22
C HIS A 55 9.48 -8.35 6.95
N ASN A 56 8.19 -8.70 7.08
CA ASN A 56 7.31 -9.02 5.98
C ASN A 56 6.05 -8.15 6.01
N ASP A 57 5.08 -8.46 6.86
CA ASP A 57 3.77 -7.81 6.89
C ASP A 57 3.85 -6.32 7.18
N TYR A 58 4.81 -5.88 8.00
CA TYR A 58 5.02 -4.46 8.25
C TYR A 58 5.42 -3.71 6.97
N GLU A 59 5.99 -4.38 5.98
CA GLU A 59 6.31 -3.79 4.67
C GLU A 59 5.21 -4.05 3.64
N GLU A 60 4.77 -5.30 3.48
CA GLU A 60 3.86 -5.72 2.40
C GLU A 60 2.36 -5.55 2.74
N ALA A 61 2.05 -5.23 4.00
CA ALA A 61 0.71 -5.17 4.57
C ALA A 61 -0.15 -6.44 4.42
N GLU A 62 0.46 -7.55 4.04
CA GLU A 62 -0.15 -8.87 3.88
C GLU A 62 0.74 -9.97 4.47
N ALA A 63 0.13 -11.11 4.77
CA ALA A 63 0.81 -12.24 5.37
C ALA A 63 1.73 -12.96 4.38
N THR A 64 2.81 -13.53 4.89
CA THR A 64 3.78 -14.32 4.12
C THR A 64 3.16 -15.53 3.41
N THR A 65 1.98 -15.98 3.81
CA THR A 65 1.19 -17.04 3.16
C THR A 65 0.68 -16.67 1.77
N VAL A 66 0.42 -15.38 1.52
CA VAL A 66 -0.21 -14.89 0.28
C VAL A 66 0.74 -14.07 -0.56
N THR A 67 1.82 -13.52 0.00
CA THR A 67 2.78 -12.71 -0.76
C THR A 67 3.73 -13.55 -1.62
N SER A 68 3.89 -13.15 -2.89
CA SER A 68 4.82 -13.75 -3.85
C SER A 68 6.28 -13.57 -3.43
N LEU A 69 7.04 -14.67 -3.35
CA LEU A 69 8.48 -14.60 -3.12
C LEU A 69 9.19 -13.90 -4.29
N LYS A 70 8.90 -14.33 -5.52
CA LYS A 70 9.61 -13.88 -6.73
C LYS A 70 9.43 -12.39 -7.00
N HIS A 71 8.28 -11.84 -6.64
CA HIS A 71 7.93 -10.44 -6.90
C HIS A 71 8.19 -9.50 -5.71
N THR A 72 8.42 -10.04 -4.50
CA THR A 72 8.79 -9.26 -3.32
C THR A 72 10.29 -9.26 -3.05
N TYR A 73 10.98 -10.40 -3.20
CA TYR A 73 12.40 -10.51 -2.90
C TYR A 73 13.28 -10.51 -4.16
N PRO A 74 14.39 -9.74 -4.20
CA PRO A 74 14.71 -8.65 -3.29
C PRO A 74 13.75 -7.47 -3.51
N ARG A 75 13.44 -6.74 -2.43
CA ARG A 75 12.62 -5.52 -2.49
C ARG A 75 13.37 -4.46 -3.26
N ARG A 76 12.85 -4.11 -4.44
CA ARG A 76 13.56 -3.25 -5.39
C ARG A 76 13.70 -1.82 -4.89
N GLU A 77 12.72 -1.29 -4.15
CA GLU A 77 12.84 0.04 -3.53
C GLU A 77 14.13 0.12 -2.68
N PHE A 78 14.34 -0.83 -1.78
CA PHE A 78 15.54 -0.86 -0.94
C PHE A 78 16.83 -1.24 -1.68
N LYS A 79 16.74 -2.16 -2.65
CA LYS A 79 17.91 -2.61 -3.41
C LYS A 79 18.44 -1.51 -4.33
N ASP A 80 17.56 -0.73 -4.94
CA ASP A 80 17.93 0.27 -5.95
C ASP A 80 18.14 1.67 -5.35
N HIS A 81 17.42 2.02 -4.27
CA HIS A 81 17.48 3.35 -3.64
C HIS A 81 18.16 3.37 -2.25
N GLY A 82 18.54 2.20 -1.73
CA GLY A 82 19.17 2.04 -0.42
C GLY A 82 18.18 1.68 0.68
N LYS A 83 18.69 1.12 1.78
CA LYS A 83 17.87 0.61 2.90
C LYS A 83 17.37 1.68 3.87
N LEU A 84 17.84 2.93 3.73
CA LEU A 84 17.46 4.03 4.61
C LEU A 84 16.05 4.52 4.23
N SER A 85 15.10 4.31 5.14
CA SER A 85 13.77 4.91 5.06
C SER A 85 13.71 6.11 6.01
N ASN A 86 13.38 7.29 5.49
CA ASN A 86 13.28 8.52 6.28
C ASN A 86 11.81 8.78 6.60
N PHE A 87 11.48 8.88 7.88
CA PHE A 87 10.15 9.26 8.32
C PHE A 87 9.95 10.78 8.09
N VAL A 88 9.05 11.14 7.19
CA VAL A 88 8.78 12.55 6.89
C VAL A 88 7.89 13.15 7.97
N CYS A 89 8.47 14.01 8.80
CA CYS A 89 7.80 14.70 9.92
C CYS A 89 7.69 16.22 9.73
N ASP A 90 7.50 16.66 8.48
CA ASP A 90 7.30 18.07 8.15
C ASP A 90 5.83 18.48 8.34
N SER A 91 5.58 19.63 8.97
CA SER A 91 4.23 20.12 9.26
C SER A 91 3.41 20.46 8.01
N ARG A 92 4.05 20.63 6.85
CA ARG A 92 3.39 20.78 5.54
C ARG A 92 2.80 19.45 5.03
N GLY A 93 3.29 18.33 5.55
CA GLY A 93 2.90 16.98 5.15
C GLY A 93 3.60 16.49 3.89
N PHE A 94 3.69 15.16 3.75
CA PHE A 94 4.31 14.52 2.57
C PHE A 94 3.55 14.83 1.26
N GLU A 95 2.27 15.18 1.36
CA GLU A 95 1.44 15.61 0.22
C GLU A 95 1.94 16.88 -0.47
N GLU A 96 2.78 17.68 0.18
CA GLU A 96 3.36 18.88 -0.43
C GLU A 96 4.20 18.56 -1.67
N LEU A 97 4.77 17.35 -1.77
CA LEU A 97 5.42 16.89 -3.00
C LEU A 97 4.43 16.82 -4.18
N VAL A 98 3.23 16.31 -3.93
CA VAL A 98 2.17 16.20 -4.96
C VAL A 98 1.63 17.59 -5.30
N ARG A 99 1.41 18.45 -4.29
CA ARG A 99 0.99 19.84 -4.49
C ARG A 99 2.03 20.62 -5.32
N GLY A 100 3.31 20.50 -4.98
CA GLY A 100 4.41 21.12 -5.71
C GLY A 100 4.48 20.66 -7.17
N LEU A 101 4.31 19.36 -7.44
CA LEU A 101 4.23 18.83 -8.81
C LEU A 101 3.03 19.42 -9.57
N ALA A 102 1.85 19.51 -8.96
CA ALA A 102 0.66 20.08 -9.58
C ALA A 102 0.83 21.58 -9.91
N CYS A 103 1.47 22.36 -9.04
CA CYS A 103 1.75 23.78 -9.24
C CYS A 103 2.64 24.04 -10.48
N ARG A 104 3.58 23.14 -10.80
CA ARG A 104 4.46 23.28 -11.98
C ARG A 104 3.68 23.30 -13.30
N PHE A 105 2.54 22.62 -13.34
CA PHE A 105 1.69 22.60 -14.52
C PHE A 105 0.76 23.83 -14.54
N SER A 106 0.24 24.25 -13.38
CA SER A 106 -0.75 25.33 -13.28
C SER A 106 -0.22 26.67 -13.83
N ASN A 107 1.07 26.94 -13.64
CA ASN A 107 1.74 28.15 -14.16
C ASN A 107 2.05 28.10 -15.67
N ARG A 108 1.85 26.97 -16.36
CA ARG A 108 2.07 26.81 -17.81
C ARG A 108 0.77 26.80 -18.64
N SER A 109 -0.37 27.09 -17.99
CA SER A 109 -1.72 27.03 -18.54
C SER A 109 -1.96 27.92 -19.78
N SER A 110 -1.09 28.89 -20.07
CA SER A 110 -1.27 29.83 -21.19
C SER A 110 -0.71 29.31 -22.53
N GLN A 111 0.22 28.34 -22.54
CA GLN A 111 0.86 27.88 -23.78
C GLN A 111 0.29 26.57 -24.34
N HIS A 112 -0.17 25.66 -23.48
CA HIS A 112 -0.77 24.39 -23.88
C HIS A 112 -2.12 24.27 -23.18
N LYS A 113 -3.17 23.80 -23.88
CA LYS A 113 -4.55 23.65 -23.42
C LYS A 113 -4.72 22.63 -22.26
N ILE A 114 -3.90 22.71 -21.22
CA ILE A 114 -4.10 21.98 -19.97
C ILE A 114 -5.08 22.81 -19.15
N LEU A 115 -6.33 22.38 -19.09
CA LEU A 115 -7.37 23.00 -18.25
C LEU A 115 -7.11 22.66 -16.77
N LEU A 116 -5.96 23.08 -16.21
CA LEU A 116 -5.62 22.89 -14.80
C LEU A 116 -6.45 23.78 -13.88
N ASN A 117 -7.00 24.87 -14.43
CA ASN A 117 -8.01 25.69 -13.76
C ASN A 117 -9.33 24.96 -13.51
N LYS A 118 -9.41 23.67 -13.86
CA LYS A 118 -10.53 22.77 -13.59
C LYS A 118 -10.08 21.51 -12.85
N THR A 119 -9.17 21.64 -11.88
CA THR A 119 -9.14 20.63 -10.80
C THR A 119 -10.47 20.71 -10.08
N PHE A 120 -11.39 19.85 -10.47
CA PHE A 120 -12.66 19.75 -9.80
C PHE A 120 -12.48 18.86 -8.57
N PHE A 121 -12.29 19.49 -7.42
CA PHE A 121 -12.42 18.79 -6.15
C PHE A 121 -13.88 18.35 -5.94
N PHE A 122 -14.07 17.32 -5.12
CA PHE A 122 -15.40 16.78 -4.78
C PHE A 122 -16.19 16.20 -5.97
N GLN A 123 -15.50 15.83 -7.04
CA GLN A 123 -16.09 15.21 -8.22
C GLN A 123 -15.78 13.73 -8.29
N VAL A 124 -16.79 12.91 -8.09
CA VAL A 124 -16.66 11.45 -8.07
C VAL A 124 -17.13 10.88 -9.40
N VAL A 125 -16.22 10.20 -10.11
CA VAL A 125 -16.57 9.47 -11.34
C VAL A 125 -17.43 8.26 -10.98
N LYS A 126 -18.56 8.09 -11.66
CA LYS A 126 -19.47 6.94 -11.50
C LYS A 126 -19.50 6.03 -12.72
N GLU A 127 -19.23 6.57 -13.89
CA GLU A 127 -19.28 5.79 -15.13
C GLU A 127 -18.33 6.32 -16.20
N ILE A 128 -17.69 5.40 -16.91
CA ILE A 128 -16.79 5.67 -18.05
C ILE A 128 -17.37 4.94 -19.26
N PHE A 129 -17.88 5.72 -20.20
CA PHE A 129 -18.24 5.27 -21.54
C PHE A 129 -17.00 5.31 -22.43
N TYR A 130 -16.73 4.27 -23.21
CA TYR A 130 -15.63 4.28 -24.16
C TYR A 130 -15.97 3.56 -25.47
N SER A 131 -15.38 4.05 -26.56
CA SER A 131 -15.50 3.49 -27.90
C SER A 131 -14.24 3.83 -28.70
N GLU A 132 -14.16 3.37 -29.94
CA GLU A 132 -13.09 3.78 -30.87
C GLU A 132 -13.06 5.29 -31.13
N ARG A 133 -14.20 5.98 -30.93
CA ARG A 133 -14.33 7.43 -31.18
C ARG A 133 -13.92 8.31 -29.99
N GLY A 134 -13.65 7.71 -28.82
CA GLY A 134 -13.26 8.43 -27.61
C GLY A 134 -14.00 7.95 -26.36
N VAL A 135 -14.03 8.82 -25.34
CA VAL A 135 -14.53 8.50 -24.00
C VAL A 135 -15.54 9.55 -23.51
N GLY A 136 -16.50 9.10 -22.72
CA GLY A 136 -17.40 9.92 -21.92
C GLY A 136 -17.23 9.58 -20.44
N VAL A 137 -17.12 10.57 -19.58
CA VAL A 137 -16.99 10.39 -18.12
C VAL A 137 -18.19 11.03 -17.46
N LYS A 138 -18.97 10.24 -16.72
CA LYS A 138 -20.13 10.70 -15.95
C LYS A 138 -19.82 10.73 -14.46
N LEU A 139 -20.13 11.85 -13.83
CA LEU A 139 -19.89 12.09 -12.42
C LEU A 139 -21.13 11.80 -11.58
N GLU A 140 -20.94 11.73 -10.26
CA GLU A 140 -21.99 11.45 -9.29
C GLU A 140 -23.07 12.55 -9.24
N ASP A 141 -22.69 13.80 -9.52
CA ASP A 141 -23.61 14.94 -9.63
C ASP A 141 -24.41 14.97 -10.95
N GLY A 142 -24.17 13.99 -11.84
CA GLY A 142 -24.83 13.86 -13.14
C GLY A 142 -24.12 14.58 -14.28
N SER A 143 -23.09 15.39 -14.01
CA SER A 143 -22.31 16.06 -15.06
C SER A 143 -21.54 15.06 -15.92
N THR A 144 -21.28 15.45 -17.17
CA THR A 144 -20.60 14.59 -18.15
C THR A 144 -19.52 15.33 -18.92
N TYR A 145 -18.39 14.65 -19.13
CA TYR A 145 -17.24 15.15 -19.89
C TYR A 145 -16.96 14.22 -21.06
N ARG A 146 -16.48 14.78 -22.17
CA ARG A 146 -16.03 14.00 -23.34
C ARG A 146 -14.58 14.29 -23.63
N ALA A 147 -13.82 13.26 -23.98
CA ALA A 147 -12.41 13.36 -24.34
C ALA A 147 -12.04 12.29 -25.38
N LYS A 148 -10.83 12.38 -25.95
CA LYS A 148 -10.29 11.32 -26.80
C LYS A 148 -9.85 10.11 -25.97
N TYR A 149 -9.29 10.34 -24.79
CA TYR A 149 -8.75 9.34 -23.89
C TYR A 149 -9.11 9.66 -22.43
N VAL A 150 -9.12 8.64 -21.58
CA VAL A 150 -9.18 8.79 -20.11
C VAL A 150 -8.00 8.05 -19.50
N VAL A 151 -7.38 8.64 -18.48
CA VAL A 151 -6.38 7.98 -17.63
C VAL A 151 -7.02 7.73 -16.27
N VAL A 152 -7.12 6.47 -15.89
CA VAL A 152 -7.71 6.01 -14.64
C VAL A 152 -6.58 5.76 -13.64
N SER A 153 -6.51 6.59 -12.60
CA SER A 153 -5.46 6.54 -11.56
C SER A 153 -5.98 6.18 -10.17
N VAL A 154 -7.21 5.65 -10.09
CA VAL A 154 -7.80 5.20 -8.81
C VAL A 154 -7.05 3.97 -8.30
N SER A 155 -7.15 3.67 -6.99
CA SER A 155 -6.52 2.49 -6.42
C SER A 155 -7.06 1.19 -7.05
N ILE A 156 -6.29 0.11 -6.94
CA ILE A 156 -6.76 -1.21 -7.39
C ILE A 156 -8.02 -1.64 -6.62
N GLY A 157 -8.13 -1.31 -5.32
CA GLY A 157 -9.34 -1.54 -4.54
C GLY A 157 -10.58 -0.80 -5.07
N VAL A 158 -10.43 0.40 -5.63
CA VAL A 158 -11.54 1.10 -6.31
C VAL A 158 -11.93 0.39 -7.61
N LEU A 159 -10.95 -0.07 -8.40
CA LEU A 159 -11.21 -0.85 -9.61
C LEU A 159 -11.91 -2.19 -9.33
N GLN A 160 -11.64 -2.80 -8.18
CA GLN A 160 -12.30 -4.01 -7.68
C GLN A 160 -13.69 -3.74 -7.10
N SER A 161 -14.01 -2.49 -6.82
CA SER A 161 -15.31 -2.07 -6.30
C SER A 161 -16.31 -1.73 -7.41
N ASN A 162 -17.56 -1.52 -7.04
CA ASN A 162 -18.60 -1.04 -7.95
C ASN A 162 -18.69 0.50 -8.03
N LEU A 163 -17.64 1.24 -7.63
CA LEU A 163 -17.69 2.71 -7.64
C LEU A 163 -17.80 3.26 -9.07
N ILE A 164 -16.98 2.74 -10.00
CA ILE A 164 -16.91 3.18 -11.39
C ILE A 164 -17.41 2.06 -12.30
N ARG A 165 -18.48 2.31 -13.04
CA ARG A 165 -18.96 1.42 -14.09
C ARG A 165 -18.26 1.72 -15.41
N PHE A 166 -17.79 0.68 -16.10
CA PHE A 166 -17.26 0.80 -17.46
C PHE A 166 -18.34 0.38 -18.47
N THR A 167 -18.54 1.15 -19.54
CA THR A 167 -19.52 0.87 -20.58
C THR A 167 -18.92 1.05 -21.99
N PRO A 168 -18.74 -0.02 -22.78
CA PRO A 168 -19.06 -1.42 -22.47
C PRO A 168 -18.23 -1.95 -21.29
N THR A 169 -18.61 -3.10 -20.73
CA THR A 169 -17.85 -3.75 -19.65
C THR A 169 -16.42 -4.03 -20.13
N LEU A 170 -15.44 -3.92 -19.21
CA LEU A 170 -14.06 -4.26 -19.50
C LEU A 170 -13.96 -5.73 -19.97
N PRO A 171 -13.06 -6.06 -20.90
CA PRO A 171 -12.85 -7.45 -21.31
C PRO A 171 -12.51 -8.36 -20.13
N MET A 172 -12.89 -9.64 -20.23
CA MET A 172 -12.65 -10.63 -19.16
C MET A 172 -11.19 -10.72 -18.72
N TRP A 173 -10.24 -10.64 -19.66
CA TRP A 173 -8.81 -10.67 -19.32
C TRP A 173 -8.40 -9.50 -18.41
N LYS A 174 -9.02 -8.33 -18.58
CA LYS A 174 -8.78 -7.14 -17.76
C LYS A 174 -9.45 -7.27 -16.40
N MET A 175 -10.71 -7.72 -16.38
CA MET A 175 -11.45 -7.93 -15.15
C MET A 175 -10.76 -8.96 -14.24
N ASN A 176 -10.30 -10.08 -14.79
CA ASN A 176 -9.59 -11.11 -14.03
C ASN A 176 -8.26 -10.58 -13.47
N ALA A 177 -7.50 -9.82 -14.27
CA ALA A 177 -6.26 -9.18 -13.80
C ALA A 177 -6.52 -8.17 -12.66
N ILE A 178 -7.65 -7.44 -12.69
CA ILE A 178 -8.04 -6.54 -11.61
C ILE A 178 -8.46 -7.32 -10.36
N SER A 179 -9.31 -8.34 -10.50
CA SER A 179 -9.92 -9.03 -9.36
C SER A 179 -8.95 -9.91 -8.57
N GLU A 180 -7.92 -10.44 -9.22
CA GLU A 180 -6.96 -11.35 -8.61
C GLU A 180 -5.75 -10.66 -7.97
N PHE A 181 -5.58 -9.35 -8.14
CA PHE A 181 -4.48 -8.59 -7.52
C PHE A 181 -4.87 -8.14 -6.11
N ASP A 182 -3.91 -8.01 -5.19
CA ASP A 182 -4.27 -7.68 -3.80
C ASP A 182 -4.34 -6.16 -3.57
N MET A 183 -5.37 -5.73 -2.84
CA MET A 183 -5.42 -4.43 -2.18
C MET A 183 -5.28 -4.64 -0.66
N SER A 184 -4.07 -4.41 -0.15
CA SER A 184 -3.73 -4.56 1.26
C SER A 184 -4.28 -3.42 2.11
N VAL A 185 -4.28 -3.60 3.44
CA VAL A 185 -4.71 -2.56 4.39
C VAL A 185 -3.68 -2.40 5.50
N TYR A 186 -3.16 -1.19 5.64
CA TYR A 186 -2.13 -0.79 6.60
C TYR A 186 -2.68 0.33 7.48
N THR A 187 -2.87 0.04 8.78
CA THR A 187 -3.52 0.97 9.71
C THR A 187 -2.54 1.44 10.78
N LYS A 188 -2.27 2.75 10.81
CA LYS A 188 -1.52 3.41 11.90
C LYS A 188 -2.50 4.01 12.91
N ILE A 189 -2.61 3.41 14.08
CA ILE A 189 -3.50 3.86 15.14
C ILE A 189 -2.72 4.77 16.07
N PHE A 190 -3.00 6.07 16.06
CA PHE A 190 -2.31 7.05 16.89
C PHE A 190 -3.05 7.26 18.21
N LEU A 191 -2.29 7.33 19.29
CA LEU A 191 -2.77 7.52 20.66
C LEU A 191 -1.98 8.66 21.30
N LYS A 192 -2.68 9.72 21.72
CA LYS A 192 -2.11 10.86 22.45
C LYS A 192 -2.35 10.67 23.93
N PHE A 193 -1.29 10.72 24.73
CA PHE A 193 -1.34 10.53 26.18
C PHE A 193 -1.08 11.83 26.96
N PRO A 194 -1.55 11.92 28.22
CA PRO A 194 -1.24 13.05 29.10
C PRO A 194 0.27 13.19 29.38
N TYR A 195 0.96 12.07 29.53
CA TYR A 195 2.41 12.00 29.73
C TYR A 195 2.97 10.69 29.15
N LYS A 196 4.25 10.71 28.75
CA LYS A 196 4.96 9.52 28.30
C LYS A 196 5.21 8.54 29.45
N PHE A 197 5.08 7.24 29.15
CA PHE A 197 5.38 6.13 30.07
C PHE A 197 6.28 5.05 29.44
N TRP A 198 6.65 5.25 28.17
CA TRP A 198 7.57 4.37 27.43
C TRP A 198 9.02 4.90 27.52
N PRO A 199 10.02 4.03 27.31
CA PRO A 199 11.42 4.43 27.21
C PRO A 199 11.65 5.40 26.05
N THR A 200 12.53 6.39 26.26
CA THR A 200 13.02 7.30 25.22
C THR A 200 14.54 7.34 25.23
N GLY A 201 15.17 7.38 24.07
CA GLY A 201 16.63 7.43 23.91
C GLY A 201 17.08 6.64 22.68
N PRO A 202 18.41 6.48 22.49
CA PRO A 202 18.94 5.71 21.37
C PRO A 202 18.38 4.27 21.35
N GLY A 203 17.77 3.88 20.24
CA GLY A 203 17.25 2.52 20.03
C GLY A 203 15.91 2.21 20.69
N THR A 204 15.18 3.21 21.22
CA THR A 204 13.87 2.98 21.88
C THR A 204 12.67 3.37 21.02
N GLU A 205 12.90 3.95 19.85
CA GLU A 205 11.84 4.49 18.97
C GLU A 205 10.79 3.45 18.61
N PHE A 206 11.25 2.23 18.35
CA PHE A 206 10.41 1.11 17.94
C PHE A 206 10.34 0.06 19.04
N SER A 207 9.16 -0.53 19.23
CA SER A 207 8.93 -1.64 20.16
C SER A 207 8.05 -2.70 19.50
N LEU A 208 8.34 -3.97 19.77
CA LEU A 208 7.56 -5.11 19.28
C LEU A 208 6.78 -5.76 20.42
N TYR A 209 5.54 -6.16 20.14
CA TYR A 209 4.70 -6.94 21.06
C TYR A 209 4.52 -8.36 20.54
N ALA A 210 5.15 -9.32 21.22
CA ALA A 210 5.04 -10.74 20.90
C ALA A 210 3.72 -11.31 21.45
N HIS A 211 2.88 -11.85 20.57
CA HIS A 211 1.57 -12.38 20.92
C HIS A 211 1.30 -13.72 20.21
N SER A 212 0.48 -14.59 20.81
CA SER A 212 0.11 -15.88 20.21
C SER A 212 -0.75 -15.75 18.96
N ARG A 213 -1.56 -14.69 18.89
CA ARG A 213 -2.22 -14.24 17.65
C ARG A 213 -1.28 -13.30 16.90
N ARG A 214 -0.74 -13.78 15.79
CA ARG A 214 0.10 -13.01 14.87
C ARG A 214 -0.63 -11.75 14.38
N GLY A 215 0.07 -10.62 14.28
CA GLY A 215 -0.52 -9.34 13.83
C GLY A 215 -1.34 -8.58 14.88
N TYR A 216 -1.51 -9.11 16.10
CA TYR A 216 -2.28 -8.46 17.16
C TYR A 216 -1.46 -7.34 17.84
N TYR A 217 -1.67 -6.10 17.40
CA TYR A 217 -0.97 -4.88 17.88
C TYR A 217 0.56 -5.03 18.01
N PRO A 218 1.27 -5.45 16.94
CA PRO A 218 2.61 -6.02 17.03
C PRO A 218 3.74 -4.98 16.99
N PHE A 219 3.54 -3.84 16.32
CA PHE A 219 4.60 -2.88 16.04
C PHE A 219 4.21 -1.50 16.56
N TRP A 220 4.99 -0.99 17.51
CA TRP A 220 4.75 0.29 18.18
C TRP A 220 5.90 1.25 17.86
N GLN A 221 5.56 2.51 17.62
CA GLN A 221 6.53 3.60 17.41
C GLN A 221 6.12 4.82 18.22
N HIS A 222 7.05 5.37 18.99
CA HIS A 222 6.86 6.66 19.66
C HIS A 222 7.33 7.81 18.77
N LEU A 223 6.69 8.97 18.90
CA LEU A 223 7.04 10.15 18.08
C LEU A 223 7.87 11.20 18.84
N GLU A 224 8.56 10.82 19.91
CA GLU A 224 9.38 11.78 20.68
C GLU A 224 10.62 12.29 19.92
N ASN A 225 11.07 11.57 18.88
CA ASN A 225 12.19 12.01 18.03
C ASN A 225 11.74 13.06 17.01
N GLU A 226 10.58 12.83 16.39
CA GLU A 226 10.00 13.67 15.34
C GLU A 226 9.24 14.87 15.91
N TYR A 227 8.55 14.65 17.02
CA TYR A 227 7.71 15.62 17.71
C TYR A 227 7.95 15.55 19.24
N PRO A 228 9.06 16.14 19.73
CA PRO A 228 9.39 16.11 21.16
C PRO A 228 8.27 16.66 22.05
N GLY A 229 7.92 15.92 23.12
CA GLY A 229 6.82 16.31 24.02
C GLY A 229 5.43 16.07 23.45
N SER A 230 5.32 15.43 22.27
CA SER A 230 4.04 15.08 21.68
C SER A 230 3.28 14.07 22.53
N ASN A 231 3.93 13.24 23.35
CA ASN A 231 3.31 12.12 24.05
C ASN A 231 2.43 11.27 23.10
N ILE A 232 2.83 11.14 21.84
CA ILE A 232 2.14 10.33 20.84
C ILE A 232 2.89 9.01 20.69
N LEU A 233 2.14 7.93 20.85
CA LEU A 233 2.54 6.58 20.53
C LEU A 233 1.55 6.05 19.50
N PHE A 234 2.05 5.33 18.50
CA PHE A 234 1.16 4.67 17.55
C PHE A 234 1.53 3.22 17.35
N VAL A 235 0.55 2.44 16.94
CA VAL A 235 0.67 1.03 16.61
C VAL A 235 0.26 0.80 15.17
N THR A 236 1.05 0.00 14.47
CA THR A 236 0.74 -0.45 13.11
C THR A 236 0.17 -1.86 13.16
N ILE A 237 -0.99 -2.05 12.54
CA ILE A 237 -1.58 -3.35 12.20
C ILE A 237 -1.83 -3.43 10.68
N THR A 238 -1.91 -4.64 10.15
CA THR A 238 -2.05 -4.89 8.70
C THR A 238 -3.10 -5.98 8.40
N SER A 239 -3.42 -6.14 7.11
CA SER A 239 -4.28 -7.20 6.56
C SER A 239 -5.59 -7.42 7.36
N GLU A 240 -5.83 -8.64 7.82
CA GLU A 240 -7.05 -9.05 8.52
C GLU A 240 -7.28 -8.27 9.82
N GLU A 241 -6.23 -7.96 10.59
CA GLU A 241 -6.36 -7.16 11.81
C GLU A 241 -6.79 -5.74 11.49
N SER A 242 -6.22 -5.11 10.45
CA SER A 242 -6.70 -3.81 9.96
C SER A 242 -8.18 -3.86 9.58
N ARG A 243 -8.59 -4.83 8.75
CA ARG A 243 -10.00 -4.96 8.31
C ARG A 243 -10.96 -5.21 9.47
N ARG A 244 -10.52 -5.89 10.53
CA ARG A 244 -11.28 -6.10 11.76
C ARG A 244 -11.39 -4.79 12.55
N VAL A 245 -10.26 -4.15 12.82
CA VAL A 245 -10.16 -2.97 13.69
C VAL A 245 -10.82 -1.74 13.07
N GLU A 246 -10.73 -1.54 11.75
CA GLU A 246 -11.39 -0.42 11.08
C GLU A 246 -12.94 -0.45 11.22
N LYS A 247 -13.53 -1.63 11.49
CA LYS A 247 -14.97 -1.79 11.74
C LYS A 247 -15.39 -1.54 13.18
N LEU A 248 -14.43 -1.41 14.09
CA LEU A 248 -14.70 -1.16 15.51
C LEU A 248 -14.90 0.34 15.79
N SER A 249 -15.57 0.63 16.91
CA SER A 249 -15.63 1.99 17.46
C SER A 249 -14.26 2.37 18.02
N ASN A 250 -13.95 3.67 18.06
CA ASN A 250 -12.67 4.15 18.59
C ASN A 250 -12.45 3.69 20.04
N GLU A 251 -13.51 3.59 20.86
CA GLU A 251 -13.44 3.15 22.25
C GLU A 251 -13.08 1.67 22.37
N ALA A 252 -13.59 0.82 21.47
CA ALA A 252 -13.22 -0.59 21.42
C ALA A 252 -11.76 -0.78 20.99
N VAL A 253 -11.31 -0.02 19.98
CA VAL A 253 -9.91 -0.02 19.54
C VAL A 253 -8.99 0.47 20.66
N GLN A 254 -9.37 1.54 21.35
CA GLN A 254 -8.62 2.08 22.49
C GLN A 254 -8.51 1.04 23.61
N ARG A 255 -9.58 0.29 23.91
CA ARG A 255 -9.56 -0.77 24.91
C ARG A 255 -8.55 -1.87 24.56
N GLU A 256 -8.62 -2.41 23.34
CA GLU A 256 -7.69 -3.46 22.88
C GLU A 256 -6.24 -2.97 22.91
N ALA A 257 -5.99 -1.74 22.44
CA ALA A 257 -4.65 -1.14 22.46
C ALA A 257 -4.13 -0.93 23.88
N MET A 258 -4.98 -0.45 24.81
CA MET A 258 -4.61 -0.26 26.21
C MET A 258 -4.36 -1.57 26.95
N ASP A 259 -5.08 -2.64 26.61
CA ASP A 259 -4.83 -3.97 27.18
C ASP A 259 -3.43 -4.48 26.80
N VAL A 260 -2.97 -4.18 25.58
CA VAL A 260 -1.60 -4.48 25.14
C VAL A 260 -0.58 -3.59 25.87
N LEU A 261 -0.82 -2.28 25.90
CA LEU A 261 0.10 -1.33 26.55
C LEU A 261 0.27 -1.59 28.05
N ARG A 262 -0.79 -1.96 28.77
CA ARG A 262 -0.71 -2.34 30.19
C ARG A 262 0.11 -3.61 30.41
N LYS A 263 0.06 -4.57 29.48
CA LYS A 263 0.94 -5.75 29.53
C LYS A 263 2.39 -5.41 29.25
N MET A 264 2.66 -4.40 28.42
CA MET A 264 4.01 -3.96 28.07
C MET A 264 4.65 -3.08 29.17
N TYR A 265 3.88 -2.16 29.76
CA TYR A 265 4.39 -1.08 30.61
C TYR A 265 3.79 -1.05 32.03
N GLY A 266 2.88 -1.98 32.35
CA GLY A 266 2.20 -2.11 33.64
C GLY A 266 0.85 -1.39 33.71
N ASP A 267 0.05 -1.73 34.73
CA ASP A 267 -1.35 -1.29 34.83
C ASP A 267 -1.55 0.19 35.17
N ARG A 268 -0.51 0.87 35.67
CA ARG A 268 -0.57 2.25 36.17
C ARG A 268 -0.41 3.33 35.08
N ILE A 269 -0.43 2.96 33.81
CA ILE A 269 -0.33 3.91 32.69
C ILE A 269 -1.66 4.66 32.46
N PRO A 270 -1.62 5.92 32.02
CA PRO A 270 -2.82 6.70 31.75
C PRO A 270 -3.55 6.16 30.50
N ASN A 271 -4.87 6.33 30.45
CA ASN A 271 -5.59 6.21 29.18
C ASN A 271 -5.21 7.36 28.24
N PRO A 272 -5.29 7.19 26.91
CA PRO A 272 -5.07 8.27 25.97
C PRO A 272 -6.19 9.30 26.05
N GLU A 273 -5.86 10.56 25.80
CA GLU A 273 -6.79 11.68 25.69
C GLU A 273 -7.46 11.71 24.31
N GLN A 274 -6.74 11.23 23.28
CA GLN A 274 -7.23 11.19 21.91
C GLN A 274 -6.72 9.93 21.19
N ILE A 275 -7.54 9.45 20.25
CA ILE A 275 -7.23 8.35 19.36
C ILE A 275 -7.59 8.72 17.92
N LEU A 276 -6.72 8.38 16.98
CA LEU A 276 -6.98 8.45 15.55
C LEU A 276 -6.81 7.05 14.94
N VAL A 277 -7.89 6.54 14.34
CA VAL A 277 -7.90 5.28 13.58
C VAL A 277 -8.24 5.60 12.12
N PRO A 278 -7.25 5.67 11.22
CA PRO A 278 -7.49 5.74 9.78
C PRO A 278 -8.30 4.53 9.33
N ARG A 279 -9.30 4.73 8.46
CA ARG A 279 -10.19 3.67 7.97
C ARG A 279 -10.12 3.53 6.45
N TRP A 280 -8.93 3.23 5.94
CA TRP A 280 -8.62 3.24 4.51
C TRP A 280 -9.39 2.18 3.71
N SER A 281 -9.64 1.01 4.30
CA SER A 281 -10.41 -0.06 3.65
C SER A 281 -11.90 0.28 3.51
N MET A 282 -12.41 1.10 4.44
CA MET A 282 -13.80 1.55 4.46
C MET A 282 -14.04 2.75 3.53
N ASP A 283 -13.02 3.58 3.29
CA ASP A 283 -13.11 4.71 2.38
C ASP A 283 -13.38 4.24 0.94
N ARG A 284 -14.48 4.72 0.34
CA ARG A 284 -14.91 4.35 -1.00
C ARG A 284 -13.94 4.79 -2.10
N LEU A 285 -13.08 5.77 -1.85
CA LEU A 285 -12.13 6.33 -2.81
C LEU A 285 -10.74 5.65 -2.75
N TYR A 286 -10.52 4.76 -1.78
CA TYR A 286 -9.24 4.05 -1.61
C TYR A 286 -9.42 2.53 -1.50
N LYS A 287 -10.38 2.05 -0.70
CA LYS A 287 -10.65 0.62 -0.48
C LYS A 287 -9.45 -0.20 0.03
N GLY A 288 -8.48 0.48 0.65
CA GLY A 288 -7.28 -0.10 1.23
C GLY A 288 -6.15 0.93 1.24
N SER A 289 -4.93 0.48 1.51
CA SER A 289 -3.75 1.35 1.60
C SER A 289 -2.90 1.29 0.33
N TYR A 290 -2.41 0.12 -0.04
CA TYR A 290 -1.58 -0.09 -1.22
C TYR A 290 -1.65 -1.56 -1.67
N SER A 291 -1.18 -1.85 -2.87
CA SER A 291 -1.23 -3.19 -3.44
C SER A 291 -0.07 -4.10 -2.98
N ASN A 292 -0.35 -5.39 -2.94
CA ASN A 292 0.62 -6.47 -2.72
C ASN A 292 0.60 -7.42 -3.92
N TRP A 293 1.71 -8.08 -4.21
CA TRP A 293 1.77 -9.05 -5.30
C TRP A 293 1.36 -10.45 -4.77
N PRO A 294 0.20 -11.00 -5.15
CA PRO A 294 -0.25 -12.28 -4.63
C PRO A 294 0.54 -13.44 -5.23
N ASN A 295 0.75 -14.48 -4.44
CA ASN A 295 1.35 -15.74 -4.88
C ASN A 295 0.52 -16.36 -6.00
N GLY A 296 1.19 -16.80 -7.06
CA GLY A 296 0.55 -17.35 -8.26
C GLY A 296 0.05 -16.31 -9.27
N TYR A 297 0.12 -15.01 -8.95
CA TYR A 297 -0.19 -13.95 -9.90
C TYR A 297 0.99 -13.73 -10.85
N THR A 298 0.81 -14.02 -12.15
CA THR A 298 1.93 -14.01 -13.10
C THR A 298 2.27 -12.60 -13.58
N LYS A 299 3.52 -12.42 -14.05
CA LYS A 299 3.93 -11.15 -14.68
C LYS A 299 3.07 -10.79 -15.88
N ALA A 300 2.62 -11.78 -16.65
CA ALA A 300 1.73 -11.57 -17.79
C ALA A 300 0.36 -11.03 -17.35
N LYS A 301 -0.21 -11.52 -16.24
CA LYS A 301 -1.44 -10.95 -15.65
C LYS A 301 -1.21 -9.53 -15.14
N HIS A 302 -0.05 -9.23 -14.54
CA HIS A 302 0.27 -7.84 -14.18
C HIS A 302 0.38 -6.91 -15.40
N ASP A 303 0.94 -7.40 -16.51
CA ASP A 303 0.97 -6.61 -17.75
C ASP A 303 -0.43 -6.39 -18.32
N GLN A 304 -1.31 -7.37 -18.18
CA GLN A 304 -2.75 -7.20 -18.42
C GLN A 304 -3.35 -6.16 -17.47
N LEU A 305 -3.04 -6.15 -16.17
CA LEU A 305 -3.53 -5.14 -15.22
C LEU A 305 -3.17 -3.71 -15.66
N LYS A 306 -1.96 -3.51 -16.19
CA LYS A 306 -1.48 -2.23 -16.72
C LYS A 306 -2.03 -1.87 -18.11
N ALA A 307 -2.34 -2.85 -18.95
CA ALA A 307 -2.69 -2.62 -20.35
C ALA A 307 -3.92 -1.71 -20.53
N ARG A 308 -3.91 -0.86 -21.55
CA ARG A 308 -5.10 -0.05 -21.90
C ARG A 308 -6.22 -0.93 -22.46
N VAL A 309 -7.45 -0.42 -22.40
CA VAL A 309 -8.62 -0.98 -23.09
C VAL A 309 -9.18 0.09 -24.01
N GLY A 310 -8.91 -0.03 -25.31
CA GLY A 310 -9.25 1.02 -26.28
C GLY A 310 -8.66 2.37 -25.87
N SER A 311 -9.54 3.33 -25.57
CA SER A 311 -9.19 4.69 -25.16
C SER A 311 -9.07 4.91 -23.64
N VAL A 312 -9.11 3.83 -22.85
CA VAL A 312 -8.99 3.85 -21.38
C VAL A 312 -7.60 3.36 -20.97
N TYR A 313 -6.81 4.26 -20.38
CA TYR A 313 -5.49 3.96 -19.83
C TYR A 313 -5.56 3.82 -18.32
N PHE A 314 -4.69 2.99 -17.75
CA PHE A 314 -4.61 2.74 -16.31
C PHE A 314 -3.23 3.16 -15.77
N THR A 315 -3.20 3.74 -14.58
CA THR A 315 -1.99 4.16 -13.87
C THR A 315 -2.21 4.11 -12.36
N GLY A 316 -1.17 4.37 -11.59
CA GLY A 316 -1.14 4.19 -10.14
C GLY A 316 -0.10 3.17 -9.73
N GLU A 317 0.21 3.10 -8.43
CA GLU A 317 1.28 2.25 -7.91
C GLU A 317 1.13 0.78 -8.33
N HIS A 318 -0.10 0.26 -8.34
CA HIS A 318 -0.47 -1.11 -8.76
C HIS A 318 -0.17 -1.43 -10.23
N THR A 319 0.28 -0.46 -11.03
CA THR A 319 0.73 -0.67 -12.42
C THR A 319 2.26 -0.67 -12.56
N ASN A 320 2.99 -0.47 -11.46
CA ASN A 320 4.44 -0.50 -11.41
C ASN A 320 4.93 -1.80 -10.76
N SER A 321 5.37 -2.75 -11.57
CA SER A 321 5.84 -4.06 -11.08
C SER A 321 7.21 -4.01 -10.38
N ARG A 322 7.89 -2.87 -10.37
CA ARG A 322 9.23 -2.74 -9.77
C ARG A 322 9.14 -2.12 -8.38
N TYR A 323 8.41 -1.02 -8.24
CA TYR A 323 8.27 -0.27 -6.99
C TYR A 323 6.82 -0.31 -6.51
N LEU A 324 6.24 -1.52 -6.49
CA LEU A 324 4.86 -1.76 -6.07
C LEU A 324 4.66 -1.30 -4.62
N GLY A 325 3.53 -0.67 -4.32
CA GLY A 325 3.18 -0.20 -2.98
C GLY A 325 3.77 1.16 -2.59
N TYR A 326 4.73 1.70 -3.35
CA TYR A 326 5.45 2.92 -2.99
C TYR A 326 4.98 4.17 -3.77
N ALA A 327 5.19 5.34 -3.16
CA ALA A 327 5.01 6.64 -3.81
C ALA A 327 5.90 6.79 -5.06
N THR A 328 7.13 6.27 -5.02
CA THR A 328 8.06 6.19 -6.17
C THR A 328 7.41 5.41 -7.32
N GLY A 329 6.77 4.28 -7.00
CA GLY A 329 6.02 3.47 -7.96
C GLY A 329 4.89 4.23 -8.62
N ALA A 330 4.05 4.91 -7.83
CA ALA A 330 2.97 5.76 -8.31
C ALA A 330 3.48 6.87 -9.24
N TYR A 331 4.53 7.58 -8.83
CA TYR A 331 5.13 8.66 -9.61
C TYR A 331 5.62 8.17 -10.97
N LEU A 332 6.40 7.08 -11.00
CA LEU A 332 6.93 6.51 -12.24
C LEU A 332 5.83 5.89 -13.11
N ALA A 333 4.80 5.29 -12.50
CA ALA A 333 3.63 4.80 -13.21
C ALA A 333 2.88 5.92 -13.94
N GLY A 334 2.87 7.15 -13.40
CA GLY A 334 2.23 8.30 -14.03
C GLY A 334 2.93 8.77 -15.32
N TRP A 335 4.24 8.55 -15.45
CA TRP A 335 5.02 8.95 -16.63
C TRP A 335 4.75 8.06 -17.85
N LEU A 336 4.54 6.75 -17.65
CA LEU A 336 4.48 5.77 -18.74
C LEU A 336 3.23 5.90 -19.66
N PRO A 337 2.00 6.10 -19.15
CA PRO A 337 0.82 6.34 -19.97
C PRO A 337 0.90 7.65 -20.77
N ALA A 338 1.72 8.60 -20.31
CA ALA A 338 1.88 9.89 -20.96
C ALA A 338 2.73 9.77 -22.24
N CYS A 339 3.70 8.86 -22.29
CA CYS A 339 4.66 8.76 -23.41
C CYS A 339 4.01 8.44 -24.78
N PRO A 340 3.05 7.50 -24.89
CA PRO A 340 2.31 7.26 -26.13
C PRO A 340 1.31 8.37 -26.50
N LEU A 341 0.87 9.20 -25.54
CA LEU A 341 -0.06 10.30 -25.79
C LEU A 341 0.63 11.52 -26.41
N TYR A 342 1.95 11.66 -26.24
CA TYR A 342 2.76 12.74 -26.83
C TYR A 342 3.39 12.39 -28.18
N THR A 343 3.23 11.15 -28.66
CA THR A 343 3.76 10.68 -29.95
C THR A 343 2.71 10.68 -31.07
N ILE A 344 1.58 11.37 -30.88
CA ILE A 344 0.47 11.50 -31.84
C ILE A 344 0.45 12.90 -32.46
#